data_AF-A0A2I8A8L5-F1
#
_entry.id   AF-A0A2I8A8L5-F1
#
_cell.length_a   1.000
_cell.length_b   1.000
_cell.length_c   1.000
_cell.angle_alpha   90.00
_cell.angle_beta   90.00
_cell.angle_gamma   90.00
#
_symmetry.space_group_name_H-M   'P 1'
#
loop_
_entity.id
_entity.type
_entity.pdbx_description
1 polymer ?
#
loop_
_entity_poly.entity_id
_entity_poly.type
_entity_poly.pdbx_seq_one_letter_code
_entity_poly.pdbx_strand_id
1 'polypeptide(L)'
;MALWIEAESVELRANASEDDLQTIIRAVYRQVLGNAHIFDSQRLTNAESQLRNGDITVREFVRAVAQSDLYRSLFFETSSPYRFIELNFKHLLGRAPQDQAEIAEHVQIYNTQGYEAEINSYIDSDEYVRSFGDNVTPSARGNRTQTGVKNVGFNRTFALMRGFAANDVGKSAKLIGDIGSNLATKIIAPLGGGAVGNREKRFRVAVSKANFGRRVTQSMATFDVGYNQLSQKIQSIQKTGGKILSITEIA
;
A
#
# COMPACT_ATOMS: atom_id res chain seq x y z
N MET A 1 15.16 2.59 1.90
CA MET A 1 13.97 3.11 2.59
C MET A 1 12.81 2.24 2.13
N ALA A 2 12.25 1.39 3.00
CA ALA A 2 11.15 0.51 2.61
C ALA A 2 9.90 1.35 2.38
N LEU A 3 9.28 1.21 1.20
CA LEU A 3 7.97 1.82 0.92
C LEU A 3 6.91 0.91 1.53
N TRP A 4 5.92 1.46 2.25
CA TRP A 4 4.83 0.66 2.83
C TRP A 4 3.76 0.21 1.82
N ILE A 5 4.02 0.45 0.53
CA ILE A 5 3.19 0.02 -0.59
C ILE A 5 3.97 -1.06 -1.33
N GLU A 6 3.74 -2.32 -0.96
CA GLU A 6 4.24 -3.47 -1.71
C GLU A 6 3.18 -3.86 -2.74
N ALA A 7 3.61 -3.90 -4.00
CA ALA A 7 2.78 -4.25 -5.14
C ALA A 7 3.02 -5.72 -5.49
N GLU A 8 2.50 -6.62 -4.66
CA GLU A 8 2.49 -8.05 -4.99
C GLU A 8 1.32 -8.29 -5.94
N SER A 9 1.63 -8.41 -7.23
CA SER A 9 0.66 -8.83 -8.24
C SER A 9 0.61 -10.35 -8.28
N VAL A 10 -0.57 -10.92 -8.10
CA VAL A 10 -0.79 -12.36 -8.24
C VAL A 10 -1.34 -12.64 -9.63
N GLU A 11 -0.74 -13.60 -10.33
CA GLU A 11 -1.14 -14.00 -11.68
C GLU A 11 -1.78 -15.40 -11.68
N LEU A 12 -2.87 -15.57 -12.44
CA LEU A 12 -3.47 -16.86 -12.69
C LEU A 12 -2.74 -17.57 -13.85
N ARG A 13 -2.18 -18.75 -13.56
CA ARG A 13 -1.50 -19.60 -14.56
C ARG A 13 -2.42 -20.74 -15.02
N ALA A 14 -2.18 -21.27 -16.22
CA ALA A 14 -3.02 -22.28 -16.88
C ALA A 14 -3.16 -23.65 -16.15
N ASN A 15 -2.41 -23.89 -15.06
CA ASN A 15 -2.51 -25.08 -14.20
C ASN A 15 -2.54 -24.69 -12.72
N ALA A 16 -3.29 -23.64 -12.39
CA ALA A 16 -3.40 -23.15 -11.01
C ALA A 16 -4.02 -24.22 -10.09
N SER A 17 -3.45 -24.35 -8.88
CA SER A 17 -4.06 -25.16 -7.83
C SER A 17 -5.27 -24.44 -7.22
N GLU A 18 -6.10 -25.17 -6.46
CA GLU A 18 -7.19 -24.57 -5.70
C GLU A 18 -6.67 -23.53 -4.68
N ASP A 19 -5.47 -23.74 -4.12
CA ASP A 19 -4.83 -22.79 -3.20
C ASP A 19 -4.40 -21.50 -3.93
N ASP A 20 -3.93 -21.61 -5.18
CA ASP A 20 -3.60 -20.44 -6.01
C ASP A 20 -4.86 -19.64 -6.37
N LEU A 21 -5.94 -20.33 -6.74
CA LEU A 21 -7.24 -19.72 -7.00
C LEU A 21 -7.76 -18.99 -5.76
N GLN A 22 -7.67 -19.62 -4.59
CA GLN A 22 -8.08 -18.99 -3.34
C GLN A 22 -7.22 -17.77 -3.00
N THR A 23 -5.92 -17.82 -3.29
CA THR A 23 -5.00 -16.69 -3.12
C THR A 23 -5.39 -15.51 -4.02
N ILE A 24 -5.74 -15.78 -5.29
CA ILE A 24 -6.22 -14.77 -6.24
C ILE A 24 -7.55 -14.17 -5.78
N ILE A 25 -8.51 -15.00 -5.39
CA ILE A 25 -9.83 -14.52 -4.91
C ILE A 25 -9.64 -13.59 -3.71
N ARG A 26 -8.81 -13.99 -2.73
CA ARG A 26 -8.49 -13.15 -1.56
C ARG A 26 -7.79 -11.87 -1.97
N ALA A 27 -6.83 -11.92 -2.90
CA ALA A 27 -6.11 -10.76 -3.38
C ALA A 27 -7.05 -9.76 -4.09
N VAL A 28 -7.96 -10.24 -4.94
CA VAL A 28 -8.96 -9.40 -5.63
C VAL A 28 -9.89 -8.74 -4.63
N TYR A 29 -10.51 -9.50 -3.72
CA TYR A 29 -11.37 -8.90 -2.71
C TYR A 29 -10.63 -7.85 -1.88
N ARG A 30 -9.40 -8.15 -1.49
CA ARG A 30 -8.60 -7.24 -0.69
C ARG A 30 -8.25 -5.96 -1.42
N GLN A 31 -7.89 -6.04 -2.68
CA GLN A 31 -7.55 -4.89 -3.51
C GLN A 31 -8.78 -4.06 -3.86
N VAL A 32 -9.80 -4.71 -4.42
CA VAL A 32 -11.01 -4.05 -4.94
C VAL A 32 -11.84 -3.50 -3.79
N LEU A 33 -12.00 -4.24 -2.69
CA LEU A 33 -12.76 -3.76 -1.53
C LEU A 33 -11.91 -2.95 -0.54
N GLY A 34 -10.73 -2.47 -0.95
CA GLY A 34 -9.94 -1.52 -0.15
C GLY A 34 -9.59 -2.03 1.24
N ASN A 35 -9.29 -3.33 1.35
CA ASN A 35 -9.00 -4.02 2.60
C ASN A 35 -10.13 -3.91 3.65
N ALA A 36 -11.39 -3.80 3.19
CA ALA A 36 -12.56 -3.95 4.03
C ALA A 36 -12.66 -5.39 4.55
N HIS A 37 -13.11 -5.55 5.80
CA HIS A 37 -13.37 -6.87 6.37
C HIS A 37 -14.71 -7.38 5.84
N ILE A 38 -14.67 -8.49 5.12
CA ILE A 38 -15.84 -9.11 4.48
C ILE A 38 -16.24 -10.32 5.31
N PHE A 39 -17.53 -10.48 5.54
CA PHE A 39 -18.08 -11.69 6.15
C PHE A 39 -18.32 -12.77 5.09
N ASP A 40 -18.28 -14.05 5.49
CA ASP A 40 -18.49 -15.16 4.55
C ASP A 40 -19.84 -15.10 3.82
N SER A 41 -20.87 -14.51 4.46
CA SER A 41 -22.19 -14.30 3.85
C SER A 41 -22.24 -13.23 2.75
N GLN A 42 -21.24 -12.34 2.70
CA GLN A 42 -21.16 -11.25 1.73
C GLN A 42 -20.31 -11.62 0.50
N ARG A 43 -19.73 -12.83 0.48
CA ARG A 43 -18.90 -13.31 -0.61
C ARG A 43 -19.74 -13.64 -1.84
N LEU A 44 -19.19 -13.32 -3.01
CA LEU A 44 -19.83 -13.54 -4.31
C LEU A 44 -19.55 -14.97 -4.79
N THR A 45 -20.21 -15.95 -4.17
CA THR A 45 -20.00 -17.39 -4.44
C THR A 45 -20.18 -17.74 -5.92
N ASN A 46 -21.17 -17.14 -6.60
CA ASN A 46 -21.42 -17.37 -8.02
C ASN A 46 -20.21 -16.95 -8.90
N ALA A 47 -19.67 -15.76 -8.65
CA ALA A 47 -18.52 -15.25 -9.41
C ALA A 47 -17.24 -16.04 -9.08
N GLU A 48 -17.08 -16.49 -7.82
CA GLU A 48 -15.98 -17.37 -7.44
C GLU A 48 -16.06 -18.73 -8.16
N SER A 49 -17.25 -19.32 -8.29
CA SER A 49 -17.46 -20.57 -9.02
C SER A 49 -17.17 -20.44 -10.50
N GLN A 50 -17.61 -19.34 -11.13
CA GLN A 50 -17.30 -19.06 -12.54
C GLN A 50 -15.80 -18.93 -12.78
N LEU A 51 -15.07 -18.27 -11.87
CA LEU A 51 -13.61 -18.15 -11.96
C LEU A 51 -12.92 -19.52 -11.81
N ARG A 52 -13.39 -20.37 -10.90
CA ARG A 52 -12.85 -21.73 -10.71
C ARG A 52 -13.07 -22.64 -11.92
N ASN A 53 -14.22 -22.50 -12.57
CA ASN A 53 -14.54 -23.25 -13.79
C ASN A 53 -13.77 -22.75 -15.02
N GLY A 54 -13.17 -21.55 -14.94
CA GLY A 54 -12.54 -20.89 -16.08
C GLY A 54 -13.53 -20.27 -17.06
N ASP A 55 -14.79 -20.08 -16.66
CA ASP A 55 -15.83 -19.41 -17.47
C ASP A 55 -15.54 -17.91 -17.60
N ILE A 56 -14.88 -17.34 -16.60
CA ILE A 56 -14.50 -15.92 -16.55
C ILE A 56 -13.01 -15.76 -16.25
N THR A 57 -12.44 -14.68 -16.76
CA THR A 57 -11.05 -14.24 -16.48
C THR A 57 -10.93 -13.54 -15.12
N VAL A 58 -9.70 -13.31 -14.63
CA VAL A 58 -9.47 -12.51 -13.40
C VAL A 58 -10.00 -11.09 -13.59
N ARG A 59 -9.86 -10.51 -14.79
CA ARG A 59 -10.42 -9.21 -15.15
C ARG A 59 -11.95 -9.17 -15.03
N GLU A 60 -12.63 -10.20 -15.54
CA GLU A 60 -14.09 -10.30 -15.42
C GLU A 60 -14.54 -10.56 -13.98
N PHE A 61 -13.76 -11.31 -13.21
CA PHE A 61 -14.01 -11.46 -11.77
C PHE A 61 -13.88 -10.12 -11.03
N VAL A 62 -12.85 -9.31 -11.34
CA VAL A 62 -12.71 -7.94 -10.81
C VAL A 62 -13.92 -7.08 -11.20
N ARG A 63 -14.40 -7.19 -12.45
CA ARG A 63 -15.61 -6.50 -12.92
C ARG A 63 -16.85 -6.91 -12.11
N ALA A 64 -17.06 -8.21 -11.91
CA ALA A 64 -18.17 -8.73 -11.13
C ALA A 64 -18.13 -8.24 -9.67
N VAL A 65 -16.94 -8.19 -9.05
CA VAL A 65 -16.77 -7.66 -7.68
C VAL A 65 -17.07 -6.16 -7.64
N ALA A 66 -16.55 -5.37 -8.59
CA ALA A 66 -16.76 -3.92 -8.63
C ALA A 66 -18.22 -3.53 -8.96
N GLN A 67 -18.94 -4.35 -9.72
CA GLN A 67 -20.35 -4.14 -10.05
C GLN A 67 -21.32 -4.65 -8.97
N SER A 68 -20.82 -5.37 -7.96
CA SER A 68 -21.66 -5.94 -6.90
C SER A 68 -22.30 -4.88 -6.01
N ASP A 69 -23.45 -5.22 -5.43
CA ASP A 69 -24.12 -4.39 -4.41
C ASP A 69 -23.25 -4.14 -3.18
N LEU A 70 -22.33 -5.07 -2.87
CA LEU A 70 -21.36 -4.91 -1.78
C LEU A 70 -20.43 -3.73 -2.05
N TYR A 71 -19.83 -3.66 -3.25
CA TYR A 71 -18.95 -2.55 -3.61
C TYR A 71 -19.72 -1.23 -3.65
N ARG A 72 -20.95 -1.26 -4.20
CA ARG A 72 -21.83 -0.10 -4.28
C ARG A 72 -22.18 0.47 -2.90
N SER A 73 -22.60 -0.36 -1.95
CA SER A 73 -22.94 0.11 -0.60
C SER A 73 -21.73 0.69 0.15
N LEU A 74 -20.54 0.09 -0.01
CA LEU A 74 -19.31 0.52 0.66
C LEU A 74 -18.77 1.85 0.12
N PHE A 75 -18.71 2.01 -1.20
CA PHE A 75 -17.98 3.12 -1.83
C PHE A 75 -18.86 4.09 -2.59
N PHE A 76 -19.98 3.65 -3.14
CA PHE A 76 -20.83 4.53 -3.94
C PHE A 76 -21.85 5.26 -3.08
N GLU A 77 -22.65 4.55 -2.28
CA GLU A 77 -23.73 5.14 -1.49
C GLU A 77 -23.23 5.98 -0.30
N THR A 78 -22.07 5.59 0.24
CA THR A 78 -21.51 6.20 1.45
C THR A 78 -20.62 7.42 1.16
N SER A 79 -20.15 7.60 -0.08
CA SER A 79 -19.10 8.57 -0.41
C SER A 79 -19.56 9.64 -1.42
N SER A 80 -18.80 10.73 -1.54
CA SER A 80 -19.05 11.74 -2.57
C SER A 80 -18.59 11.25 -3.95
N PRO A 81 -19.15 11.75 -5.06
CA PRO A 81 -18.75 11.32 -6.42
C PRO A 81 -17.24 11.42 -6.68
N TYR A 82 -16.60 12.47 -6.16
CA TYR A 82 -15.16 12.65 -6.23
C TYR A 82 -14.38 11.60 -5.42
N ARG A 83 -14.85 11.25 -4.21
CA ARG A 83 -14.24 10.20 -3.40
C ARG A 83 -14.40 8.84 -4.08
N PHE A 84 -15.56 8.57 -4.65
CA PHE A 84 -15.85 7.35 -5.39
C PHE A 84 -14.88 7.16 -6.56
N ILE A 85 -14.69 8.19 -7.38
CA ILE A 85 -13.73 8.15 -8.49
C ILE A 85 -12.29 7.97 -7.99
N GLU A 86 -11.86 8.70 -6.96
CA GLU A 86 -10.54 8.51 -6.34
C GLU A 86 -10.31 7.05 -5.89
N LEU A 87 -11.35 6.42 -5.35
CA LEU A 87 -11.32 5.02 -4.92
C LEU A 87 -11.29 4.07 -6.11
N ASN A 88 -12.05 4.31 -7.18
CA ASN A 88 -12.02 3.47 -8.39
C ASN A 88 -10.63 3.47 -9.04
N PHE A 89 -9.99 4.64 -9.15
CA PHE A 89 -8.59 4.73 -9.59
C PHE A 89 -7.64 3.91 -8.70
N LYS A 90 -7.85 3.93 -7.39
CA LYS A 90 -7.05 3.14 -6.44
C LYS A 90 -7.31 1.64 -6.58
N HIS A 91 -8.57 1.21 -6.61
CA HIS A 91 -8.99 -0.19 -6.57
C HIS A 91 -8.74 -0.89 -7.89
N LEU A 92 -9.09 -0.26 -9.01
CA LEU A 92 -9.07 -0.87 -10.34
C LEU A 92 -7.76 -0.60 -11.08
N LEU A 93 -7.22 0.63 -11.01
CA LEU A 93 -5.99 1.01 -11.74
C LEU A 93 -4.74 1.03 -10.87
N GLY A 94 -4.87 0.99 -9.54
CA GLY A 94 -3.73 0.97 -8.63
C GLY A 94 -2.95 2.29 -8.58
N ARG A 95 -3.57 3.41 -8.95
CA ARG A 95 -2.94 4.74 -8.96
C ARG A 95 -3.88 5.82 -8.46
N ALA A 96 -3.36 7.03 -8.26
CA ALA A 96 -4.20 8.21 -8.09
C ALA A 96 -4.56 8.86 -9.43
N PRO A 97 -5.67 9.61 -9.51
CA PRO A 97 -5.98 10.46 -10.66
C PRO A 97 -4.89 11.54 -10.87
N GLN A 98 -4.54 11.77 -12.13
CA GLN A 98 -3.47 12.70 -12.53
C GLN A 98 -3.96 14.15 -12.55
N ASP A 99 -5.17 14.39 -13.01
CA ASP A 99 -5.69 15.73 -13.25
C ASP A 99 -7.20 15.81 -13.02
N GLN A 100 -7.69 17.04 -12.86
CA GLN A 100 -9.11 17.33 -12.77
C GLN A 100 -9.88 16.89 -14.04
N ALA A 101 -9.21 16.85 -15.19
CA ALA A 101 -9.80 16.41 -16.45
C ALA A 101 -10.20 14.92 -16.40
N GLU A 102 -9.35 14.02 -15.90
CA GLU A 102 -9.69 12.60 -15.72
C GLU A 102 -10.91 12.44 -14.81
N ILE A 103 -10.93 13.19 -13.69
CA ILE A 103 -12.06 13.14 -12.77
C ILE A 103 -13.35 13.63 -13.45
N ALA A 104 -13.29 14.75 -14.16
CA ALA A 104 -14.44 15.32 -14.84
C ALA A 104 -15.02 14.37 -15.90
N GLU A 105 -14.17 13.66 -16.63
CA GLU A 105 -14.57 12.64 -17.59
C GLU A 105 -15.36 11.50 -16.91
N HIS A 106 -14.83 10.93 -15.83
CA HIS A 106 -15.54 9.86 -15.11
C HIS A 106 -16.83 10.35 -14.43
N VAL A 107 -16.87 11.58 -13.92
CA VAL A 107 -18.12 12.20 -13.43
C VAL A 107 -19.15 12.29 -14.56
N GLN A 108 -18.74 12.66 -15.77
CA GLN A 108 -19.63 12.76 -16.92
C GLN A 108 -20.15 11.39 -17.37
N ILE A 109 -19.27 10.38 -17.45
CA ILE A 109 -19.67 9.00 -17.79
C ILE A 109 -20.69 8.49 -16.77
N TYR A 110 -20.39 8.65 -15.49
CA TYR A 110 -21.28 8.30 -14.40
C TYR A 110 -22.67 8.96 -14.53
N ASN A 111 -22.72 10.27 -14.79
CA ASN A 111 -23.98 11.00 -14.90
C ASN A 111 -24.79 10.66 -16.17
N THR A 112 -24.12 10.25 -17.26
CA THR A 112 -24.78 10.04 -18.56
C THR A 112 -25.14 8.59 -18.82
N GLN A 113 -24.31 7.64 -18.38
CA GLN A 113 -24.41 6.22 -18.69
C GLN A 113 -24.64 5.35 -17.44
N GLY A 114 -24.51 5.94 -16.24
CA GLY A 114 -24.76 5.27 -14.97
C GLY A 114 -23.55 4.56 -14.38
N TYR A 115 -23.80 3.79 -13.32
CA TYR A 115 -22.78 3.16 -12.48
C TYR A 115 -21.99 2.07 -13.20
N GLU A 116 -22.67 1.15 -13.89
CA GLU A 116 -22.01 0.03 -14.56
C GLU A 116 -21.06 0.49 -15.68
N ALA A 117 -21.48 1.51 -16.44
CA ALA A 117 -20.67 2.11 -17.48
C ALA A 117 -19.42 2.80 -16.91
N GLU A 118 -19.53 3.44 -15.75
CA GLU A 118 -18.38 4.05 -15.08
C GLU A 118 -17.36 2.98 -14.65
N ILE A 119 -17.79 1.87 -14.05
CA ILE A 119 -16.89 0.75 -13.70
C ILE A 119 -16.24 0.14 -14.95
N ASN A 120 -17.02 -0.09 -16.00
CA ASN A 120 -16.52 -0.64 -17.26
C ASN A 120 -15.49 0.29 -17.91
N SER A 121 -15.65 1.61 -17.80
CA SER A 121 -14.70 2.58 -18.36
C SER A 121 -13.26 2.39 -17.87
N TYR A 122 -13.06 1.93 -16.62
CA TYR A 122 -11.71 1.63 -16.11
C TYR A 122 -11.19 0.27 -16.58
N ILE A 123 -12.03 -0.76 -16.54
CA ILE A 123 -11.61 -2.16 -16.79
C ILE A 123 -11.37 -2.40 -18.29
N ASP A 124 -12.15 -1.73 -19.13
CA ASP A 124 -12.04 -1.81 -20.60
C ASP A 124 -11.03 -0.81 -21.16
N SER A 125 -10.40 -0.01 -20.31
CA SER A 125 -9.35 0.92 -20.73
C SER A 125 -8.09 0.18 -21.20
N ASP A 126 -7.44 0.75 -22.21
CA ASP A 126 -6.11 0.32 -22.66
C ASP A 126 -5.09 0.31 -21.51
N GLU A 127 -5.24 1.21 -20.54
CA GLU A 127 -4.36 1.29 -19.39
C GLU A 127 -4.44 0.03 -18.52
N TYR A 128 -5.65 -0.45 -18.25
CA TYR A 128 -5.88 -1.68 -17.48
C TYR A 128 -5.28 -2.88 -18.22
N VAL A 129 -5.62 -3.03 -19.51
CA VAL A 129 -5.16 -4.15 -20.34
C VAL A 129 -3.64 -4.20 -20.46
N ARG A 130 -2.97 -3.06 -20.70
CA ARG A 130 -1.51 -3.01 -20.83
C ARG A 130 -0.77 -3.36 -19.55
N SER A 131 -1.44 -3.25 -18.41
CA SER A 131 -0.75 -3.30 -17.13
C SER A 131 -1.07 -4.53 -16.29
N PHE A 132 -2.30 -5.04 -16.39
CA PHE A 132 -2.75 -6.25 -15.70
C PHE A 132 -3.16 -7.35 -16.69
N GLY A 133 -3.63 -6.97 -17.87
CA GLY A 133 -4.20 -7.94 -18.83
C GLY A 133 -5.43 -8.65 -18.25
N ASP A 134 -5.63 -9.91 -18.63
CA ASP A 134 -6.82 -10.68 -18.25
C ASP A 134 -6.65 -11.52 -16.98
N ASN A 135 -5.41 -11.88 -16.64
CA ASN A 135 -5.11 -12.93 -15.66
C ASN A 135 -4.36 -12.43 -14.42
N VAL A 136 -4.04 -11.13 -14.34
CA VAL A 136 -3.32 -10.56 -13.19
C VAL A 136 -4.27 -9.73 -12.33
N THR A 137 -4.16 -9.88 -11.02
CA THR A 137 -4.93 -9.07 -10.07
C THR A 137 -4.46 -7.61 -10.10
N PRO A 138 -5.38 -6.63 -10.04
CA PRO A 138 -4.99 -5.23 -9.89
C PRO A 138 -4.06 -5.04 -8.69
N SER A 139 -3.03 -4.22 -8.84
CA SER A 139 -2.04 -3.95 -7.81
C SER A 139 -1.57 -2.51 -7.88
N ALA A 140 -0.99 -2.02 -6.78
CA ALA A 140 -0.51 -0.65 -6.71
C ALA A 140 0.62 -0.38 -7.73
N ARG A 141 0.43 0.58 -8.63
CA ARG A 141 1.43 0.98 -9.64
C ARG A 141 1.95 2.40 -9.50
N GLY A 142 1.21 3.28 -8.82
CA GLY A 142 1.63 4.68 -8.62
C GLY A 142 2.81 4.86 -7.66
N ASN A 143 3.40 3.77 -7.14
CA ASN A 143 4.62 3.76 -6.33
C ASN A 143 5.91 3.70 -7.16
N ARG A 144 5.81 3.53 -8.49
CA ARG A 144 6.95 3.49 -9.42
C ARG A 144 6.85 4.64 -10.41
N THR A 145 8.00 5.12 -10.89
CA THR A 145 8.04 6.10 -11.99
C THR A 145 7.60 5.43 -13.28
N GLN A 146 6.67 6.06 -13.98
CA GLN A 146 6.14 5.57 -15.25
C GLN A 146 6.34 6.65 -16.31
N THR A 147 6.71 6.24 -17.52
CA THR A 147 6.90 7.16 -18.64
C THR A 147 5.58 7.85 -18.98
N GLY A 148 5.60 9.18 -19.11
CA GLY A 148 4.40 9.97 -19.44
C GLY A 148 3.51 10.33 -18.25
N VAL A 149 3.83 9.87 -17.04
CA VAL A 149 3.06 10.16 -15.82
C VAL A 149 3.72 11.26 -15.00
N LYS A 150 2.92 12.17 -14.43
CA LYS A 150 3.44 13.27 -13.60
C LYS A 150 4.01 12.72 -12.29
N ASN A 151 5.16 13.26 -11.85
CA ASN A 151 5.76 12.91 -10.57
C ASN A 151 4.83 13.20 -9.38
N VAL A 152 3.91 14.16 -9.48
CA VAL A 152 2.90 14.44 -8.45
C VAL A 152 1.98 13.24 -8.21
N GLY A 153 1.75 12.40 -9.23
CA GLY A 153 0.98 11.16 -9.11
C GLY A 153 1.57 10.19 -8.09
N PHE A 154 2.90 10.19 -7.90
CA PHE A 154 3.56 9.41 -6.85
C PHE A 154 3.06 9.88 -5.47
N ASN A 155 3.19 11.17 -5.17
CA ASN A 155 2.76 11.71 -3.87
C ASN A 155 1.28 11.46 -3.60
N ARG A 156 0.42 11.61 -4.62
CA ARG A 156 -1.03 11.38 -4.52
C ARG A 156 -1.36 9.92 -4.24
N THR A 157 -0.65 9.00 -4.88
CA THR A 157 -0.80 7.56 -4.63
C THR A 157 -0.47 7.21 -3.18
N PHE A 158 0.60 7.79 -2.61
CA PHE A 158 0.94 7.58 -1.20
C PHE A 158 -0.06 8.19 -0.21
N ALA A 159 -0.78 9.24 -0.59
CA ALA A 159 -1.87 9.79 0.24
C ALA A 159 -3.09 8.84 0.27
N LEU A 160 -3.39 8.16 -0.84
CA LEU A 160 -4.47 7.19 -0.94
C LEU A 160 -4.10 5.82 -0.32
N MET A 161 -2.87 5.35 -0.52
CA MET A 161 -2.39 4.04 -0.07
C MET A 161 -1.58 4.15 1.22
N ARG A 162 -2.23 3.87 2.35
CA ARG A 162 -1.68 4.05 3.71
C ARG A 162 -1.05 2.77 4.30
N GLY A 163 -0.83 1.74 3.48
CA GLY A 163 -0.24 0.46 3.87
C GLY A 163 -1.25 -0.65 4.18
N PHE A 164 -0.73 -1.82 4.54
CA PHE A 164 -1.48 -3.08 4.66
C PHE A 164 -2.63 -3.05 5.68
N ALA A 165 -2.48 -2.30 6.77
CA ALA A 165 -3.45 -2.24 7.87
C ALA A 165 -4.53 -1.16 7.70
N ALA A 166 -4.41 -0.31 6.67
CA ALA A 166 -5.41 0.70 6.40
C ALA A 166 -6.57 0.12 5.59
N ASN A 167 -7.77 0.68 5.78
CA ASN A 167 -8.93 0.43 4.92
C ASN A 167 -9.39 1.74 4.26
N ASP A 168 -10.26 1.60 3.27
CA ASP A 168 -10.74 2.73 2.46
C ASP A 168 -12.13 3.26 2.83
N VAL A 169 -12.75 2.65 3.85
CA VAL A 169 -14.06 3.03 4.35
C VAL A 169 -14.00 4.47 4.89
N GLY A 170 -14.75 5.37 4.26
CA GLY A 170 -14.80 6.79 4.64
C GLY A 170 -15.42 7.67 3.58
N LYS A 171 -16.06 8.77 4.01
CA LYS A 171 -16.90 9.61 3.15
C LYS A 171 -16.14 10.70 2.40
N SER A 172 -15.03 11.19 2.95
CA SER A 172 -14.31 12.35 2.42
C SER A 172 -13.23 11.96 1.42
N ALA A 173 -13.21 12.69 0.31
CA ALA A 173 -12.14 12.65 -0.68
C ALA A 173 -10.84 13.22 -0.11
N LYS A 174 -9.72 12.60 -0.46
CA LYS A 174 -8.40 12.94 0.08
C LYS A 174 -7.63 13.89 -0.82
N LEU A 175 -7.94 13.92 -2.12
CA LEU A 175 -7.14 14.62 -3.13
C LEU A 175 -7.86 15.81 -3.77
N ILE A 176 -9.16 16.03 -3.54
CA ILE A 176 -9.94 17.11 -4.18
C ILE A 176 -9.22 18.47 -4.15
N GLY A 177 -8.76 18.93 -2.99
CA GLY A 177 -8.13 20.25 -2.87
C GLY A 177 -6.85 20.37 -3.70
N ASP A 178 -6.03 19.32 -3.65
CA ASP A 178 -4.73 19.27 -4.33
C ASP A 178 -4.87 19.07 -5.84
N ILE A 179 -5.87 18.31 -6.29
CA ILE A 179 -6.15 18.11 -7.72
C ILE A 179 -6.80 19.36 -8.31
N GLY A 180 -7.80 19.93 -7.63
CA GLY A 180 -8.49 21.14 -8.09
C GLY A 180 -7.56 22.36 -8.16
N SER A 181 -6.58 22.44 -7.27
CA SER A 181 -5.60 23.55 -7.25
C SER A 181 -4.31 23.21 -8.02
N ASN A 182 -4.20 22.01 -8.61
CA ASN A 182 -2.98 21.48 -9.21
C ASN A 182 -1.74 21.59 -8.28
N LEU A 183 -1.94 21.37 -6.99
CA LEU A 183 -0.90 21.35 -5.97
C LEU A 183 -0.35 19.94 -5.77
N ALA A 184 0.88 19.88 -5.24
CA ALA A 184 1.50 18.64 -4.83
C ALA A 184 0.96 18.20 -3.46
N THR A 185 0.51 16.95 -3.35
CA THR A 185 0.14 16.35 -2.07
C THR A 185 1.37 16.15 -1.20
N LYS A 186 1.24 16.42 0.10
CA LYS A 186 2.26 16.06 1.09
C LYS A 186 2.18 14.58 1.43
N ILE A 187 3.29 13.85 1.26
CA ILE A 187 3.40 12.47 1.77
C ILE A 187 3.57 12.53 3.29
N ILE A 188 2.67 11.87 4.01
CA ILE A 188 2.76 11.67 5.47
C ILE A 188 2.97 10.18 5.69
N ALA A 189 3.93 9.77 6.51
CA ALA A 189 4.07 8.35 6.85
C ALA A 189 2.84 7.83 7.63
N PRO A 190 2.45 6.55 7.48
CA PRO A 190 1.44 5.94 8.33
C PRO A 190 1.92 5.87 9.79
N LEU A 191 0.99 6.02 10.73
CA LEU A 191 1.27 5.94 12.17
C LEU A 191 1.81 4.53 12.48
N GLY A 192 2.99 4.45 13.09
CA GLY A 192 3.66 3.17 13.40
C GLY A 192 4.48 2.55 12.26
N GLY A 193 4.44 3.11 11.04
CA GLY A 193 5.22 2.68 9.88
C GLY A 193 6.28 3.69 9.42
N GLY A 194 6.56 4.70 10.25
CA GLY A 194 7.74 5.52 10.05
C GLY A 194 8.97 4.64 10.25
N ALA A 195 9.93 4.70 9.33
CA ALA A 195 11.29 4.27 9.64
C ALA A 195 11.63 4.88 11.00
N VAL A 196 11.86 4.02 12.00
CA VAL A 196 12.34 4.41 13.32
C VAL A 196 13.42 5.44 13.06
N GLY A 197 13.12 6.70 13.37
CA GLY A 197 14.07 7.78 13.11
C GLY A 197 15.38 7.35 13.75
N ASN A 198 16.54 7.66 13.15
CA ASN A 198 17.81 7.17 13.69
C ASN A 198 17.96 7.40 15.20
N ARG A 199 17.23 8.38 15.76
CA ARG A 199 17.08 8.70 17.20
C ARG A 199 16.46 7.62 18.10
N GLU A 200 15.62 6.72 17.58
CA GLU A 200 15.00 5.63 18.36
C GLU A 200 15.63 4.25 18.07
N LYS A 201 16.66 4.21 17.20
CA LYS A 201 17.49 3.01 16.99
C LYS A 201 18.38 2.74 18.21
N ARG A 202 18.59 1.46 18.52
CA ARG A 202 19.52 0.99 19.54
C ARG A 202 20.77 0.41 18.88
N PHE A 203 21.90 0.57 19.53
CA PHE A 203 23.19 0.11 19.05
C PHE A 203 23.88 -0.73 20.13
N ARG A 204 24.40 -1.89 19.73
CA ARG A 204 25.31 -2.70 20.55
C ARG A 204 26.71 -2.18 20.34
N VAL A 205 27.36 -1.71 21.40
CA VAL A 205 28.77 -1.32 21.40
C VAL A 205 29.56 -2.42 22.10
N ALA A 206 30.35 -3.16 21.34
CA ALA A 206 31.29 -4.14 21.89
C ALA A 206 32.61 -3.46 22.24
N VAL A 207 33.10 -3.66 23.46
CA VAL A 207 34.30 -3.02 24.00
C VAL A 207 35.27 -4.09 24.50
N SER A 208 36.55 -3.92 24.20
CA SER A 208 37.64 -4.68 24.80
C SER A 208 38.43 -3.80 25.79
N LYS A 209 38.93 -4.42 26.86
CA LYS A 209 39.88 -3.82 27.81
C LYS A 209 39.40 -2.52 28.47
N ALA A 210 38.22 -2.55 29.07
CA ALA A 210 37.80 -1.42 29.89
C ALA A 210 38.11 -1.70 31.36
N ASN A 211 38.92 -0.83 31.98
CA ASN A 211 39.23 -0.88 33.41
C ASN A 211 38.02 -0.36 34.20
N PHE A 212 36.96 -1.17 34.27
CA PHE A 212 35.75 -0.88 35.03
C PHE A 212 35.95 -1.14 36.53
N GLY A 213 36.93 -0.47 37.14
CA GLY A 213 37.21 -0.58 38.56
C GLY A 213 37.65 -1.97 39.04
N ARG A 214 37.88 -2.08 40.36
CA ARG A 214 38.42 -3.28 41.03
C ARG A 214 37.51 -4.52 41.03
N ARG A 215 36.29 -4.44 40.46
CA ARG A 215 35.24 -5.47 40.55
C ARG A 215 34.75 -6.02 39.20
N VAL A 216 35.44 -5.76 38.09
CA VAL A 216 35.08 -6.35 36.79
C VAL A 216 36.19 -7.27 36.31
N THR A 217 35.90 -8.58 36.24
CA THR A 217 36.82 -9.65 35.85
C THR A 217 36.76 -10.00 34.35
N GLN A 218 35.92 -9.31 33.58
CA GLN A 218 35.72 -9.59 32.16
C GLN A 218 36.50 -8.60 31.30
N SER A 219 37.33 -9.13 30.38
CA SER A 219 38.14 -8.35 29.45
C SER A 219 37.34 -7.77 28.28
N MET A 220 36.09 -8.20 28.09
CA MET A 220 35.17 -7.74 27.05
C MET A 220 33.80 -7.44 27.66
N ALA A 221 33.15 -6.38 27.18
CA ALA A 221 31.80 -5.99 27.59
C ALA A 221 31.00 -5.46 26.40
N THR A 222 29.70 -5.74 26.38
CA THR A 222 28.75 -5.23 25.38
C THR A 222 27.73 -4.30 26.04
N PHE A 223 27.49 -3.14 25.42
CA PHE A 223 26.51 -2.16 25.90
C PHE A 223 25.47 -1.86 24.84
N ASP A 224 24.20 -1.90 25.22
CA ASP A 224 23.09 -1.56 24.32
C ASP A 224 22.61 -0.14 24.65
N VAL A 225 22.62 0.76 23.66
CA VAL A 225 22.42 2.20 23.86
C VAL A 225 21.57 2.78 22.75
N GLY A 226 20.62 3.66 23.10
CA GLY A 226 19.87 4.43 22.10
C GLY A 226 20.74 5.48 21.42
N TYR A 227 20.40 5.87 20.18
CA TYR A 227 21.16 6.87 19.41
C TYR A 227 21.44 8.17 20.16
N ASN A 228 20.45 8.69 20.90
CA ASN A 228 20.60 9.93 21.68
C ASN A 228 21.70 9.83 22.77
N GLN A 229 22.00 8.62 23.24
CA GLN A 229 23.01 8.35 24.28
C GLN A 229 24.32 7.77 23.71
N LEU A 230 24.35 7.42 22.42
CA LEU A 230 25.49 6.73 21.79
C LEU A 230 26.78 7.56 21.87
N SER A 231 26.71 8.85 21.51
CA SER A 231 27.88 9.74 21.57
C SER A 231 28.45 9.86 22.98
N GLN A 232 27.58 10.05 23.98
CA GLN A 232 28.01 10.16 25.37
C GLN A 232 28.64 8.86 25.88
N LYS A 233 28.07 7.69 25.50
CA LYS A 233 28.59 6.39 25.91
C LYS A 233 29.95 6.08 25.27
N ILE A 234 30.13 6.38 23.97
CA ILE A 234 31.42 6.23 23.26
C ILE A 234 32.51 7.05 23.95
N GLN A 235 32.22 8.31 24.26
CA GLN A 235 33.16 9.19 24.96
C GLN A 235 33.50 8.66 26.36
N SER A 236 32.52 8.14 27.10
CA SER A 236 32.76 7.51 28.41
C SER A 236 33.67 6.28 28.28
N ILE A 237 33.43 5.41 27.30
CA ILE A 237 34.23 4.20 27.07
C ILE A 237 35.69 4.56 26.78
N GLN A 238 35.90 5.56 25.91
CA GLN A 238 37.24 6.03 25.56
C GLN A 238 37.95 6.67 26.75
N LYS A 239 37.25 7.45 27.59
CA LYS A 239 37.80 8.03 28.83
C LYS A 239 38.23 6.97 29.84
N THR A 240 37.52 5.84 29.91
CA THR A 240 37.87 4.69 30.77
C THR A 240 38.97 3.80 30.15
N GLY A 241 39.48 4.14 28.95
CA GLY A 241 40.54 3.41 28.26
C GLY A 241 40.08 2.16 27.51
N GLY A 242 38.76 1.96 27.35
CA GLY A 242 38.21 0.85 26.58
C GLY A 242 38.36 1.05 25.07
N LYS A 243 38.71 -0.02 24.34
CA LYS A 243 38.78 -0.02 22.88
C LYS A 243 37.48 -0.57 22.29
N ILE A 244 36.81 0.23 21.47
CA ILE A 244 35.58 -0.18 20.77
C ILE A 244 35.96 -1.15 19.65
N LEU A 245 35.34 -2.33 19.65
CA LEU A 245 35.54 -3.37 18.65
C LEU A 245 34.52 -3.23 17.50
N SER A 246 33.25 -3.05 17.84
CA SER A 246 32.18 -2.90 16.86
C SER A 246 31.00 -2.12 17.42
N ILE A 247 30.26 -1.48 16.51
CA ILE A 247 28.98 -0.84 16.77
C ILE A 247 27.99 -1.39 15.76
N THR A 248 27.02 -2.16 16.23
CA THR A 248 26.00 -2.77 15.37
C THR A 248 24.61 -2.30 15.76
N GLU A 249 23.77 -1.99 14.78
CA GLU A 249 22.36 -1.69 15.01
C GLU A 249 21.66 -2.94 15.54
N ILE A 250 20.82 -2.77 16.57
CA ILE A 250 19.96 -3.83 17.12
C ILE A 250 18.52 -3.33 17.03
N ALA A 251 17.62 -4.19 16.55
CA ALA A 251 16.18 -3.97 16.59
C ALA A 251 15.69 -3.89 18.05
#